data_AF-A0A0E0L6C5-F1
#
_entry.id   AF-A0A0E0L6C5-F1
#
_cell.length_a   1.000
_cell.length_b   1.000
_cell.length_c   1.000
_cell.angle_alpha   90.00
_cell.angle_beta   90.00
_cell.angle_gamma   90.00
#
_symmetry.space_group_name_H-M   'P 1'
#
loop_
_entity.id
_entity.type
_entity.pdbx_description
1 polymer ?
#
loop_
_entity_poly.entity_id
_entity_poly.type
_entity_poly.pdbx_seq_one_letter_code
_entity_poly.pdbx_strand_id
1 'polypeptide(L)'
;MTAHPSPNQQTLPTALTHSRNRNCYSYLADQQALLSASRSVDELSPRPAMVKLATAREARMYGPALAVRRWEYINAGAYVFAALLLAVALAALSAGGGARPALAVAAVALALVAAVNAHDLAAHLAGVDCRVGLVRYDAQLGLVELLVPALHAVGCVLAVVAMALLISQGEGAGYKQGRETHAANTLLAAALVWLLGSILNSCQVYERADGRAQLLQSSVQVPMLLGSLLFLVAAVVNRRREPPVLVGRRWAWMCMSGSVLWLVAAVFNMAKVFMMHQSDALRLEKLRGGAQERLSRDREGRVPLNWEEAARRAALPAELR
;
A
#
# COMPACT_ATOMS: atom_id res chain seq x y z
N MET A 1 56.38 -56.14 20.74
CA MET A 1 57.05 -57.39 20.32
C MET A 1 56.04 -58.53 20.44
N THR A 2 55.97 -59.35 19.39
CA THR A 2 55.45 -60.73 19.31
C THR A 2 53.94 -61.01 19.43
N ALA A 3 53.32 -61.08 18.24
CA ALA A 3 52.87 -62.32 17.59
C ALA A 3 51.55 -63.00 18.01
N HIS A 4 50.65 -63.04 17.02
CA HIS A 4 49.70 -64.11 16.69
C HIS A 4 50.22 -65.53 16.96
N PRO A 5 49.34 -66.52 17.23
CA PRO A 5 48.79 -67.32 16.12
C PRO A 5 47.33 -67.77 16.27
N SER A 6 46.67 -67.90 15.12
CA SER A 6 45.54 -68.81 14.85
C SER A 6 46.10 -70.22 14.56
N PRO A 7 45.33 -71.32 14.70
CA PRO A 7 44.77 -71.93 13.49
C PRO A 7 43.48 -72.78 13.64
N ASN A 8 42.76 -72.92 12.52
CA ASN A 8 42.07 -74.12 11.97
C ASN A 8 41.07 -74.91 12.85
N GLN A 9 39.91 -75.39 12.38
CA GLN A 9 39.62 -76.02 11.10
C GLN A 9 38.09 -76.25 10.95
N GLN A 10 37.57 -75.96 9.75
CA GLN A 10 36.55 -76.68 8.97
C GLN A 10 35.33 -77.35 9.66
N THR A 11 34.11 -76.96 9.23
CA THR A 11 33.29 -77.77 8.30
C THR A 11 32.01 -77.01 7.90
N LEU A 12 31.83 -76.84 6.59
CA LEU A 12 30.53 -76.60 5.95
C LEU A 12 29.83 -77.96 5.78
N PRO A 13 28.49 -78.01 5.77
CA PRO A 13 27.84 -78.12 4.47
C PRO A 13 26.57 -77.28 4.31
N THR A 14 26.16 -77.29 3.05
CA THR A 14 25.30 -76.41 2.28
C THR A 14 23.80 -76.56 2.54
N ALA A 15 23.07 -75.46 2.27
CA ALA A 15 21.70 -75.38 1.77
C ALA A 15 20.53 -75.53 2.77
N LEU A 16 19.84 -74.42 3.08
CA LEU A 16 18.62 -74.01 2.37
C LEU A 16 18.06 -72.67 2.88
N THR A 17 17.50 -71.97 1.91
CA THR A 17 17.05 -70.58 1.80
C THR A 17 15.67 -70.30 2.39
N HIS A 18 15.37 -69.00 2.47
CA HIS A 18 14.04 -68.37 2.40
C HIS A 18 13.20 -68.25 3.68
N SER A 19 13.19 -67.04 4.27
CA SER A 19 11.97 -66.25 4.58
C SER A 19 12.25 -65.21 5.67
N ARG A 20 12.84 -64.07 5.28
CA ARG A 20 12.92 -62.87 6.14
C ARG A 20 13.26 -61.63 5.31
N ASN A 21 12.43 -61.29 4.32
CA ASN A 21 12.61 -60.04 3.58
C ASN A 21 11.33 -59.56 2.85
N ARG A 22 10.20 -59.45 3.58
CA ARG A 22 8.99 -58.81 3.03
C ARG A 22 8.42 -57.65 3.87
N ASN A 23 8.96 -57.37 5.06
CA ASN A 23 8.37 -56.37 5.96
C ASN A 23 9.10 -55.02 6.01
N CYS A 24 10.27 -54.86 5.36
CA CYS A 24 10.95 -53.55 5.30
C CYS A 24 10.56 -52.70 4.08
N TYR A 25 10.04 -53.30 3.01
CA TYR A 25 9.66 -52.56 1.80
C TYR A 25 8.28 -51.90 1.89
N SER A 26 7.34 -52.43 2.69
CA SER A 26 6.04 -51.79 2.87
C SER A 26 6.13 -50.51 3.72
N TYR A 27 7.00 -50.50 4.74
CA TYR A 27 7.18 -49.34 5.62
C TYR A 27 7.85 -48.15 4.92
N LEU A 28 8.80 -48.43 4.01
CA LEU A 28 9.46 -47.40 3.21
C LEU A 28 8.55 -46.85 2.11
N ALA A 29 7.70 -47.70 1.50
CA ALA A 29 6.71 -47.27 0.52
C ALA A 29 5.61 -46.40 1.17
N ASP A 30 5.14 -46.75 2.36
CA ASP A 30 4.17 -45.95 3.12
C ASP A 30 4.78 -44.62 3.60
N GLN A 31 6.06 -44.60 4.01
CA GLN A 31 6.75 -43.34 4.33
C GLN A 31 6.96 -42.44 3.11
N GLN A 32 7.28 -43.00 1.94
CA GLN A 32 7.36 -42.23 0.70
C GLN A 32 5.98 -41.76 0.21
N ALA A 33 4.92 -42.54 0.42
CA ALA A 33 3.54 -42.14 0.16
C ALA A 33 3.07 -41.03 1.09
N LEU A 34 3.43 -41.08 2.39
CA LEU A 34 3.16 -40.00 3.36
C LEU A 34 3.98 -38.74 3.09
N LEU A 35 5.25 -38.86 2.67
CA LEU A 35 6.08 -37.72 2.31
C LEU A 35 5.65 -37.08 0.98
N SER A 36 5.24 -37.87 -0.01
CA SER A 36 4.65 -37.37 -1.26
C SER A 36 3.25 -36.78 -1.05
N ALA A 37 2.44 -37.36 -0.16
CA ALA A 37 1.18 -36.77 0.28
C ALA A 37 1.41 -35.45 1.02
N SER A 38 2.42 -35.36 1.90
CA SER A 38 2.77 -34.11 2.60
C SER A 38 3.28 -33.02 1.64
N ARG A 39 4.06 -33.39 0.62
CA ARG A 39 4.47 -32.46 -0.46
C ARG A 39 3.28 -32.03 -1.32
N SER A 40 2.32 -32.92 -1.57
CA SER A 40 1.11 -32.58 -2.34
C SER A 40 0.12 -31.70 -1.57
N VAL A 41 0.12 -31.78 -0.23
CA VAL A 41 -0.72 -30.93 0.63
C VAL A 41 -0.10 -29.53 0.82
N ASP A 42 1.22 -29.43 0.84
CA ASP A 42 1.92 -28.13 0.81
C ASP A 42 1.93 -27.47 -0.58
N GLU A 43 1.64 -28.21 -1.66
CA GLU A 43 1.48 -27.67 -3.02
C GLU A 43 0.03 -27.34 -3.42
N LEU A 44 -0.98 -27.65 -2.59
CA LEU A 44 -2.38 -27.28 -2.85
C LEU A 44 -2.95 -26.17 -1.96
N SER A 45 -2.10 -25.54 -1.15
CA SER A 45 -2.46 -24.26 -0.54
C SER A 45 -1.77 -23.16 -1.34
N PRO A 46 -2.49 -22.38 -2.15
CA PRO A 46 -1.93 -21.13 -2.64
C PRO A 46 -1.63 -20.30 -1.38
N ARG A 47 -0.35 -20.25 -0.97
CA ARG A 47 0.10 -19.24 -0.04
C ARG A 47 -0.46 -17.93 -0.58
N PRO A 48 -1.25 -17.17 0.19
CA PRO A 48 -1.76 -15.88 -0.26
C PRO A 48 -0.58 -14.90 -0.22
N ALA A 49 0.41 -15.12 -1.09
CA ALA A 49 1.19 -14.01 -1.59
C ALA A 49 0.16 -13.11 -2.25
N MET A 50 -0.03 -11.93 -1.70
CA MET A 50 -0.93 -10.92 -2.23
C MET A 50 -0.30 -10.35 -3.49
N VAL A 51 -0.31 -11.15 -4.55
CA VAL A 51 -0.02 -10.71 -5.91
C VAL A 51 -1.19 -9.81 -6.33
N LYS A 52 -1.08 -8.84 -7.25
CA LYS A 52 -2.16 -7.96 -7.80
C LYS A 52 -2.36 -8.26 -9.27
N LEU A 53 -3.53 -8.69 -9.68
CA LEU A 53 -3.93 -8.37 -11.04
C LEU A 53 -4.20 -6.88 -11.05
N ALA A 54 -3.81 -6.23 -12.13
CA ALA A 54 -3.29 -4.89 -12.07
C ALA A 54 -4.36 -3.81 -11.93
N THR A 55 -5.21 -3.85 -10.92
CA THR A 55 -6.51 -3.19 -11.05
C THR A 55 -7.06 -2.53 -9.82
N ALA A 56 -7.35 -1.25 -10.08
CA ALA A 56 -8.15 -0.30 -9.31
C ALA A 56 -8.16 1.04 -10.05
N ARG A 57 -7.08 1.38 -10.78
CA ARG A 57 -6.96 2.65 -11.51
C ARG A 57 -8.09 2.88 -12.52
N GLU A 58 -8.53 1.83 -13.19
CA GLU A 58 -9.60 1.89 -14.19
C GLU A 58 -11.00 1.91 -13.57
N ALA A 59 -11.13 1.57 -12.28
CA ALA A 59 -12.35 1.71 -11.51
C ALA A 59 -12.47 3.12 -10.89
N ARG A 60 -11.36 3.77 -10.51
CA ARG A 60 -11.38 5.14 -9.93
C ARG A 60 -12.16 6.10 -10.83
N MET A 61 -13.25 6.64 -10.31
CA MET A 61 -14.07 7.62 -11.01
C MET A 61 -13.71 9.01 -10.51
N TYR A 62 -12.70 9.61 -11.13
CA TYR A 62 -12.35 11.01 -10.95
C TYR A 62 -13.36 11.91 -11.70
N GLY A 63 -14.62 11.91 -11.27
CA GLY A 63 -15.70 12.69 -11.92
C GLY A 63 -16.24 12.06 -13.21
N PRO A 64 -16.99 12.83 -14.03
CA PRO A 64 -17.59 12.35 -15.29
C PRO A 64 -16.52 11.78 -16.24
N ALA A 65 -16.88 10.78 -17.06
CA ALA A 65 -15.94 10.04 -17.92
C ALA A 65 -15.01 10.92 -18.79
N LEU A 66 -15.47 12.10 -19.20
CA LEU A 66 -14.72 13.07 -19.99
C LEU A 66 -13.67 13.88 -19.20
N ALA A 67 -13.75 13.89 -17.87
CA ALA A 67 -12.91 14.69 -16.97
C ALA A 67 -11.92 13.87 -16.12
N VAL A 68 -12.04 12.53 -16.10
CA VAL A 68 -11.21 11.62 -15.29
C VAL A 68 -9.72 11.88 -15.44
N ARG A 69 -9.23 11.99 -16.69
CA ARG A 69 -7.80 12.30 -16.96
C ARG A 69 -7.37 13.63 -16.35
N ARG A 70 -8.20 14.67 -16.42
CA ARG A 70 -7.87 16.00 -15.90
C ARG A 70 -7.77 15.99 -14.38
N TRP A 71 -8.72 15.35 -13.72
CA TRP A 71 -8.75 15.25 -12.26
C TRP A 71 -7.63 14.36 -11.70
N GLU A 72 -7.23 13.29 -12.39
CA GLU A 72 -6.03 12.51 -12.04
C GLU A 72 -4.75 13.39 -12.07
N TYR A 73 -4.57 14.19 -13.12
CA TYR A 73 -3.45 15.13 -13.22
C TYR A 73 -3.50 16.23 -12.17
N ILE A 74 -4.69 16.83 -11.93
CA ILE A 74 -4.87 17.88 -10.92
C ILE A 74 -4.55 17.32 -9.53
N ASN A 75 -5.03 16.12 -9.19
CA ASN A 75 -4.76 15.50 -7.90
C ASN A 75 -3.26 15.23 -7.71
N ALA A 76 -2.59 14.69 -8.74
CA ALA A 76 -1.15 14.45 -8.71
C ALA A 76 -0.33 15.75 -8.60
N GLY A 77 -0.70 16.78 -9.37
CA GLY A 77 -0.05 18.09 -9.34
C GLY A 77 -0.26 18.82 -8.00
N ALA A 78 -1.48 18.76 -7.45
CA ALA A 78 -1.79 19.28 -6.13
C ALA A 78 -0.95 18.58 -5.05
N TYR A 79 -0.70 17.28 -5.20
CA TYR A 79 0.16 16.56 -4.27
C TYR A 79 1.62 17.05 -4.34
N VAL A 80 2.16 17.24 -5.54
CA VAL A 80 3.51 17.78 -5.74
C VAL A 80 3.63 19.18 -5.12
N PHE A 81 2.65 20.05 -5.37
CA PHE A 81 2.61 21.38 -4.79
C PHE A 81 2.59 21.35 -3.26
N ALA A 82 1.72 20.52 -2.67
CA ALA A 82 1.62 20.36 -1.23
C ALA A 82 2.92 19.80 -0.61
N ALA A 83 3.54 18.81 -1.24
CA ALA A 83 4.82 18.25 -0.78
C ALA A 83 5.97 19.26 -0.87
N LEU A 84 5.99 20.09 -1.92
CA LEU A 84 6.95 21.18 -2.06
C LEU A 84 6.77 22.22 -0.95
N LEU A 85 5.53 22.66 -0.70
CA LEU A 85 5.23 23.57 0.41
C LEU A 85 5.68 23.01 1.76
N LEU A 86 5.45 21.71 2.00
CA LEU A 86 5.89 21.05 3.23
C LEU A 86 7.41 21.06 3.35
N ALA A 87 8.13 20.75 2.27
CA ALA A 87 9.59 20.75 2.25
C ALA A 87 10.16 22.15 2.50
N VAL A 88 9.60 23.18 1.87
CA VAL A 88 10.00 24.58 2.09
C VAL A 88 9.73 25.01 3.53
N ALA A 89 8.57 24.67 4.09
CA ALA A 89 8.21 25.01 5.47
C ALA A 89 9.16 24.37 6.48
N LEU A 90 9.49 23.08 6.30
CA LEU A 90 10.40 22.37 7.19
C LEU A 90 11.86 22.78 7.00
N ALA A 91 12.26 23.18 5.78
CA ALA A 91 13.56 23.82 5.54
C ALA A 91 13.66 25.17 6.26
N ALA A 92 12.62 26.01 6.19
CA ALA A 92 12.57 27.28 6.92
C ALA A 92 12.64 27.08 8.44
N LEU A 93 11.95 26.06 8.97
CA LEU A 93 12.03 25.69 10.38
C LEU A 93 13.43 25.20 10.78
N SER A 94 14.10 24.45 9.90
CA SER A 94 15.46 23.94 10.11
C SER A 94 16.52 25.04 10.05
N ALA A 95 16.30 26.08 9.24
CA ALA A 95 17.17 27.23 9.08
C ALA A 95 17.06 28.26 10.23
N GLY A 96 16.14 28.05 11.19
CA GLY A 96 15.89 29.01 12.27
C GLY A 96 15.03 30.20 11.86
N GLY A 97 14.25 30.07 10.77
CA GLY A 97 13.24 31.06 10.39
C GLY A 97 12.09 31.15 11.41
N GLY A 98 11.15 32.07 11.17
CA GLY A 98 9.98 32.24 12.06
C GLY A 98 9.22 30.94 12.26
N ALA A 99 9.29 30.37 13.47
CA ALA A 99 8.73 29.05 13.76
C ALA A 99 7.23 28.96 13.49
N ARG A 100 6.46 29.99 13.87
CA ARG A 100 5.01 30.03 13.67
C ARG A 100 4.56 30.09 12.21
N PRO A 101 5.03 31.04 11.38
CA PRO A 101 4.65 31.05 9.97
C PRO A 101 5.10 29.76 9.28
N ALA A 102 6.27 29.21 9.61
CA ALA A 102 6.70 27.91 9.08
C ALA A 102 5.76 26.76 9.49
N LEU A 103 5.36 26.68 10.77
CA LEU A 103 4.38 25.69 11.24
C LEU A 103 3.00 25.86 10.59
N ALA A 104 2.56 27.11 10.37
CA ALA A 104 1.31 27.40 9.68
C ALA A 104 1.35 26.96 8.22
N VAL A 105 2.43 27.25 7.49
CA VAL A 105 2.61 26.77 6.11
C VAL A 105 2.70 25.25 6.06
N ALA A 106 3.39 24.61 7.02
CA ALA A 106 3.44 23.16 7.13
C ALA A 106 2.04 22.56 7.38
N ALA A 107 1.22 23.19 8.23
CA ALA A 107 -0.16 22.77 8.47
C ALA A 107 -1.02 22.89 7.20
N VAL A 108 -0.90 24.00 6.45
CA VAL A 108 -1.60 24.16 5.17
C VAL A 108 -1.17 23.10 4.17
N ALA A 109 0.14 22.84 4.06
CA ALA A 109 0.68 21.81 3.19
C ALA A 109 0.10 20.42 3.52
N LEU A 110 0.09 20.06 4.81
CA LEU A 110 -0.48 18.79 5.28
C LEU A 110 -2.00 18.71 5.06
N ALA A 111 -2.74 19.81 5.24
CA ALA A 111 -4.16 19.87 4.93
C ALA A 111 -4.44 19.62 3.43
N LEU A 112 -3.60 20.18 2.54
CA LEU A 112 -3.68 19.90 1.11
C LEU A 112 -3.37 18.43 0.79
N VAL A 113 -2.34 17.84 1.42
CA VAL A 113 -2.06 16.39 1.29
C VAL A 113 -3.25 15.56 1.77
N ALA A 114 -3.89 15.93 2.88
CA ALA A 114 -5.08 15.26 3.38
C ALA A 114 -6.22 15.32 2.37
N ALA A 115 -6.47 16.50 1.77
CA ALA A 115 -7.51 16.70 0.76
C ALA A 115 -7.25 15.85 -0.50
N VAL A 116 -6.01 15.79 -0.99
CA VAL A 116 -5.60 14.94 -2.13
C VAL A 116 -5.87 13.46 -1.85
N ASN A 117 -5.51 12.97 -0.67
CA ASN A 117 -5.73 11.58 -0.30
C ASN A 117 -7.21 11.27 -0.06
N ALA A 118 -7.97 12.20 0.54
CA ALA A 118 -9.41 12.07 0.69
C ALA A 118 -10.12 12.07 -0.67
N HIS A 119 -9.63 12.88 -1.62
CA HIS A 119 -10.14 12.89 -2.99
C HIS A 119 -9.83 11.57 -3.72
N ASP A 120 -8.62 11.01 -3.57
CA ASP A 120 -8.29 9.68 -4.13
C ASP A 120 -9.17 8.57 -3.51
N LEU A 121 -9.38 8.61 -2.20
CA LEU A 121 -10.32 7.71 -1.50
C LEU A 121 -11.75 7.84 -2.04
N ALA A 122 -12.22 9.07 -2.25
CA ALA A 122 -13.54 9.30 -2.82
C ALA A 122 -13.64 8.77 -4.26
N ALA A 123 -12.59 8.96 -5.08
CA ALA A 123 -12.53 8.42 -6.44
C ALA A 123 -12.58 6.88 -6.44
N HIS A 124 -11.93 6.23 -5.47
CA HIS A 124 -12.02 4.79 -5.26
C HIS A 124 -13.42 4.32 -4.87
N LEU A 125 -14.03 4.96 -3.88
CA LEU A 125 -15.38 4.63 -3.45
C LEU A 125 -16.39 4.83 -4.58
N ALA A 126 -16.31 5.94 -5.31
CA ALA A 126 -17.13 6.20 -6.48
C ALA A 126 -16.91 5.15 -7.57
N GLY A 127 -15.68 4.64 -7.70
CA GLY A 127 -15.34 3.60 -8.65
C GLY A 127 -15.99 2.24 -8.41
N VAL A 128 -16.40 1.98 -7.18
CA VAL A 128 -17.11 0.76 -6.77
C VAL A 128 -18.57 1.05 -6.38
N ASP A 129 -19.13 2.17 -6.85
CA ASP A 129 -20.50 2.63 -6.54
C ASP A 129 -20.78 2.70 -5.02
N CYS A 130 -19.76 3.04 -4.23
CA CYS A 130 -19.75 3.05 -2.76
C CYS A 130 -20.08 1.69 -2.11
N ARG A 131 -19.96 0.58 -2.86
CA ARG A 131 -20.26 -0.78 -2.38
C ARG A 131 -19.07 -1.37 -1.65
N VAL A 132 -18.81 -0.88 -0.45
CA VAL A 132 -17.71 -1.34 0.42
C VAL A 132 -17.74 -2.84 0.72
N GLY A 133 -18.89 -3.52 0.56
CA GLY A 133 -19.01 -4.97 0.70
C GLY A 133 -18.16 -5.78 -0.30
N LEU A 134 -17.74 -5.17 -1.42
CA LEU A 134 -16.87 -5.80 -2.41
C LEU A 134 -15.47 -6.13 -1.87
N VAL A 135 -15.03 -5.44 -0.81
CA VAL A 135 -13.76 -5.70 -0.12
C VAL A 135 -13.66 -7.13 0.41
N ARG A 136 -14.79 -7.81 0.68
CA ARG A 136 -14.80 -9.20 1.12
C ARG A 136 -14.30 -10.18 0.06
N TYR A 137 -14.41 -9.79 -1.21
CA TYR A 137 -14.01 -10.61 -2.36
C TYR A 137 -12.63 -10.20 -2.89
N ASP A 138 -12.16 -8.99 -2.54
CA ASP A 138 -10.84 -8.49 -2.87
C ASP A 138 -10.23 -7.71 -1.68
N ALA A 139 -9.39 -8.39 -0.90
CA ALA A 139 -8.72 -7.80 0.26
C ALA A 139 -7.81 -6.62 -0.14
N GLN A 140 -7.28 -6.61 -1.36
CA GLN A 140 -6.41 -5.54 -1.85
C GLN A 140 -7.20 -4.25 -2.10
N LEU A 141 -8.45 -4.36 -2.58
CA LEU A 141 -9.37 -3.22 -2.67
C LEU A 141 -9.56 -2.56 -1.30
N GLY A 142 -9.75 -3.37 -0.25
CA GLY A 142 -9.88 -2.85 1.12
C GLY A 142 -8.59 -2.27 1.68
N LEU A 143 -7.53 -3.08 1.72
CA LEU A 143 -6.30 -2.76 2.43
C LEU A 143 -5.43 -1.74 1.71
N VAL A 144 -5.44 -1.70 0.38
CA VAL A 144 -4.58 -0.81 -0.38
C VAL A 144 -5.38 0.34 -1.00
N GLU A 145 -6.44 0.05 -1.72
CA GLU A 145 -7.11 1.09 -2.51
C GLU A 145 -8.00 2.00 -1.64
N LEU A 146 -8.53 1.49 -0.52
CA LEU A 146 -9.32 2.30 0.43
C LEU A 146 -8.51 2.67 1.67
N LEU A 147 -7.88 1.71 2.33
CA LEU A 147 -7.26 1.96 3.63
C LEU A 147 -5.99 2.81 3.54
N VAL A 148 -5.15 2.67 2.50
CA VAL A 148 -3.93 3.50 2.36
C VAL A 148 -4.26 4.99 2.24
N PRO A 149 -5.07 5.47 1.26
CA PRO A 149 -5.38 6.89 1.18
C PRO A 149 -6.12 7.39 2.43
N ALA A 150 -6.96 6.57 3.07
CA ALA A 150 -7.58 6.90 4.34
C ALA A 150 -6.54 7.14 5.46
N LEU A 151 -5.58 6.21 5.63
CA LEU A 151 -4.51 6.35 6.63
C LEU A 151 -3.67 7.60 6.36
N HIS A 152 -3.25 7.83 5.11
CA HIS A 152 -2.47 9.03 4.78
C HIS A 152 -3.24 10.33 5.08
N ALA A 153 -4.54 10.38 4.75
CA ALA A 153 -5.39 11.53 5.10
C ALA A 153 -5.51 11.73 6.61
N VAL A 154 -5.78 10.66 7.38
CA VAL A 154 -5.88 10.71 8.85
C VAL A 154 -4.56 11.15 9.48
N GLY A 155 -3.44 10.60 9.04
CA GLY A 155 -2.12 11.01 9.54
C GLY A 155 -1.87 12.51 9.30
N CYS A 156 -2.27 13.03 8.14
CA CYS A 156 -2.17 14.47 7.85
C CYS A 156 -3.07 15.32 8.74
N VAL A 157 -4.32 14.90 8.99
CA VAL A 157 -5.23 15.59 9.92
C VAL A 157 -4.64 15.62 11.34
N LEU A 158 -4.11 14.51 11.83
CA LEU A 158 -3.44 14.45 13.13
C LEU A 158 -2.26 15.41 13.19
N ALA A 159 -1.42 15.44 12.15
CA ALA A 159 -0.29 16.37 12.11
C ALA A 159 -0.75 17.84 12.07
N VAL A 160 -1.80 18.18 11.34
CA VAL A 160 -2.41 19.53 11.34
C VAL A 160 -2.88 19.92 12.75
N VAL A 161 -3.58 19.01 13.45
CA VAL A 161 -4.01 19.23 14.84
C VAL A 161 -2.80 19.49 15.74
N ALA A 162 -1.72 18.71 15.57
CA ALA A 162 -0.51 18.92 16.34
C ALA A 162 0.15 20.28 16.06
N MET A 163 0.22 20.72 14.80
CA MET A 163 0.72 22.05 14.45
C MET A 163 -0.16 23.16 15.04
N ALA A 164 -1.48 23.01 15.02
CA ALA A 164 -2.41 23.97 15.62
C ALA A 164 -2.21 24.11 17.14
N LEU A 165 -1.99 22.98 17.84
CA LEU A 165 -1.65 23.00 19.27
C LEU A 165 -0.37 23.79 19.56
N LEU A 166 0.65 23.67 18.70
CA LEU A 166 1.91 24.39 18.82
C LEU A 166 1.77 25.89 18.51
N ILE A 167 1.06 26.24 17.44
CA ILE A 167 0.83 27.63 17.05
C ILE A 167 0.08 28.38 18.16
N SER A 168 -0.89 27.73 18.81
CA SER A 168 -1.72 28.30 19.88
C SER A 168 -0.99 28.60 21.19
N GLN A 169 0.30 28.26 21.33
CA GLN A 169 1.07 28.50 22.57
C GLN A 169 1.62 29.91 22.73
N GLY A 170 1.84 30.68 21.66
CA GLY A 170 2.85 31.75 21.76
C GLY A 170 2.37 33.21 21.92
N GLU A 171 1.11 33.51 22.25
CA GLU A 171 0.67 34.89 22.52
C GLU A 171 -0.34 34.89 23.67
N GLY A 172 0.03 35.51 24.81
CA GLY A 172 -0.86 35.78 25.95
C GLY A 172 -1.32 34.56 26.78
N ALA A 173 -1.39 33.37 26.20
CA ALA A 173 -1.64 32.13 26.92
C ALA A 173 -0.32 31.63 27.52
N GLY A 174 -0.17 31.70 28.84
CA GLY A 174 1.01 31.20 29.53
C GLY A 174 1.43 29.80 29.06
N TYR A 175 2.74 29.58 28.95
CA TYR A 175 3.35 28.32 28.52
C TYR A 175 2.74 27.13 29.29
N LYS A 176 2.10 26.19 28.58
CA LYS A 176 1.49 24.99 29.18
C LYS A 176 2.18 23.73 28.65
N GLN A 177 3.11 23.21 29.45
CA GLN A 177 3.84 21.95 29.23
C GLN A 177 2.95 20.83 28.66
N GLY A 178 1.72 20.65 29.18
CA GLY A 178 0.81 19.60 28.75
C GLY A 178 0.36 19.68 27.28
N ARG A 179 0.29 20.88 26.69
CA ARG A 179 -0.11 21.06 25.27
C ARG A 179 1.03 20.68 24.32
N GLU A 180 2.28 20.95 24.69
CA GLU A 180 3.45 20.49 23.92
C GLU A 180 3.58 18.97 23.94
N THR A 181 3.37 18.34 25.10
CA THR A 181 3.33 16.88 25.21
C THR A 181 2.22 16.29 24.34
N HIS A 182 1.02 16.89 24.34
CA HIS A 182 -0.07 16.43 23.51
C HIS A 182 0.22 16.60 22.00
N ALA A 183 0.83 17.72 21.60
CA ALA A 183 1.26 17.93 20.21
C ALA A 183 2.31 16.90 19.78
N ALA A 184 3.33 16.63 20.62
CA ALA A 184 4.36 15.64 20.35
C ALA A 184 3.78 14.22 20.23
N ASN A 185 2.84 13.84 21.10
CA ASN A 185 2.14 12.55 21.02
C ASN A 185 1.29 12.44 19.75
N THR A 186 0.63 13.53 19.37
CA THR A 186 -0.19 13.58 18.15
C THR A 186 0.67 13.48 16.89
N LEU A 187 1.85 14.12 16.85
CA LEU A 187 2.83 13.95 15.76
C LEU A 187 3.37 12.52 15.68
N LEU A 188 3.63 11.88 16.83
CA LEU A 188 4.04 10.47 16.85
C LEU A 188 2.94 9.58 16.26
N ALA A 189 1.69 9.80 16.67
CA ALA A 189 0.55 9.06 16.12
C ALA A 189 0.39 9.28 14.61
N ALA A 190 0.51 10.54 14.15
CA ALA A 190 0.51 10.87 12.72
C ALA A 190 1.59 10.10 11.95
N ALA A 191 2.83 10.10 12.45
CA ALA A 191 3.95 9.41 11.81
C ALA A 191 3.78 7.88 11.78
N LEU A 192 3.23 7.28 12.85
CA LEU A 192 2.89 5.86 12.87
C LEU A 192 1.82 5.51 11.82
N VAL A 193 0.79 6.36 11.70
CA VAL A 193 -0.29 6.18 10.72
C VAL A 193 0.26 6.30 9.28
N TRP A 194 1.13 7.29 9.00
CA TRP A 194 1.78 7.40 7.69
C TRP A 194 2.67 6.20 7.37
N LEU A 195 3.43 5.71 8.35
CA LEU A 195 4.27 4.53 8.15
C LEU A 195 3.42 3.29 7.85
N LEU A 196 2.34 3.08 8.61
CA LEU A 196 1.41 1.98 8.35
C LEU A 196 0.80 2.06 6.95
N GLY A 197 0.31 3.24 6.55
CA GLY A 197 -0.17 3.48 5.19
C GLY A 197 0.89 3.18 4.13
N SER A 198 2.14 3.58 4.37
CA SER A 198 3.26 3.34 3.44
C SER A 198 3.63 1.85 3.36
N ILE A 199 3.58 1.11 4.47
CA ILE A 199 3.81 -0.35 4.51
C ILE A 199 2.71 -1.08 3.73
N LEU A 200 1.44 -0.74 3.99
CA LEU A 200 0.31 -1.31 3.26
C LEU A 200 0.39 -1.00 1.76
N ASN A 201 0.79 0.21 1.41
CA ASN A 201 1.05 0.59 0.03
C ASN A 201 2.18 -0.27 -0.57
N SER A 202 3.26 -0.52 0.16
CA SER A 202 4.37 -1.35 -0.32
C SER A 202 3.98 -2.82 -0.54
N CYS A 203 2.91 -3.30 0.09
CA CYS A 203 2.37 -4.64 -0.13
C CYS A 203 1.62 -4.76 -1.47
N GLN A 204 1.49 -3.68 -2.24
CA GLN A 204 0.77 -3.65 -3.51
C GLN A 204 1.66 -4.20 -4.65
N VAL A 205 1.57 -5.51 -4.97
CA VAL A 205 2.42 -6.20 -5.98
C VAL A 205 1.74 -6.45 -7.34
N TYR A 206 2.10 -5.90 -8.51
CA TYR A 206 1.30 -6.19 -9.75
C TYR A 206 1.60 -7.53 -10.48
N GLU A 207 0.89 -8.62 -10.16
CA GLU A 207 0.80 -9.95 -10.83
C GLU A 207 0.72 -9.95 -12.37
N ARG A 208 -0.06 -9.08 -13.01
CA ARG A 208 -0.17 -9.01 -14.50
C ARG A 208 0.31 -7.69 -15.11
N ALA A 209 0.92 -6.81 -14.33
CA ALA A 209 1.47 -5.59 -14.93
C ALA A 209 2.91 -5.84 -15.42
N ASP A 210 3.25 -5.22 -16.55
CA ASP A 210 4.61 -5.18 -17.05
C ASP A 210 5.58 -4.72 -15.95
N GLY A 211 6.82 -5.23 -15.96
CA GLY A 211 7.86 -4.83 -15.02
C GLY A 211 8.07 -3.31 -14.97
N ARG A 212 7.75 -2.60 -16.06
CA ARG A 212 7.74 -1.12 -16.11
C ARG A 212 6.73 -0.50 -15.14
N ALA A 213 5.52 -1.04 -15.04
CA ALA A 213 4.49 -0.53 -14.14
C ALA A 213 4.82 -0.84 -12.67
N GLN A 214 5.42 -2.00 -12.40
CA GLN A 214 5.96 -2.33 -11.08
C GLN A 214 7.09 -1.36 -10.68
N LEU A 215 8.02 -1.08 -11.60
CA LEU A 215 9.11 -0.13 -11.34
C LEU A 215 8.57 1.29 -11.10
N LEU A 216 7.62 1.75 -11.92
CA LEU A 216 6.96 3.06 -11.72
C LEU A 216 6.28 3.12 -10.35
N GLN A 217 5.65 2.05 -9.89
CA GLN A 217 5.04 2.04 -8.57
C GLN A 217 6.07 2.03 -7.44
N SER A 218 7.10 1.19 -7.53
CA SER A 218 8.18 1.14 -6.53
C SER A 218 8.90 2.48 -6.42
N SER A 219 9.05 3.22 -7.53
CA SER A 219 9.65 4.57 -7.53
C SER A 219 8.85 5.61 -6.72
N VAL A 220 7.54 5.37 -6.52
CA VAL A 220 6.67 6.19 -5.66
C VAL A 220 6.69 5.68 -4.22
N GLN A 221 6.56 4.36 -4.05
CA GLN A 221 6.39 3.73 -2.73
C GLN A 221 7.64 3.80 -1.87
N VAL A 222 8.83 3.55 -2.44
CA VAL A 222 10.08 3.51 -1.68
C VAL A 222 10.39 4.88 -1.06
N PRO A 223 10.38 6.01 -1.80
CA PRO A 223 10.59 7.31 -1.18
C PRO A 223 9.49 7.69 -0.18
N MET A 224 8.22 7.33 -0.43
CA MET A 224 7.13 7.56 0.51
C MET A 224 7.36 6.84 1.85
N LEU A 225 7.73 5.56 1.79
CA LEU A 225 8.03 4.73 2.96
C LEU A 225 9.21 5.28 3.75
N LEU A 226 10.32 5.59 3.07
CA LEU A 226 11.51 6.16 3.71
C LEU A 226 11.22 7.52 4.34
N GLY A 227 10.43 8.37 3.68
CA GLY A 227 10.01 9.66 4.22
C GLY A 227 9.15 9.52 5.49
N SER A 228 8.17 8.63 5.46
CA SER A 228 7.32 8.31 6.62
C SER A 228 8.13 7.74 7.79
N LEU A 229 9.12 6.89 7.50
CA LEU A 229 10.04 6.38 8.51
C LEU A 229 10.88 7.50 9.14
N LEU A 230 11.41 8.44 8.34
CA LEU A 230 12.16 9.58 8.87
C LEU A 230 11.32 10.47 9.77
N PHE A 231 10.05 10.72 9.41
CA PHE A 231 9.12 11.45 10.29
C PHE A 231 8.88 10.70 11.61
N LEU A 232 8.76 9.37 11.58
CA LEU A 232 8.62 8.57 12.79
C LEU A 232 9.86 8.64 13.67
N VAL A 233 11.05 8.45 13.10
CA VAL A 233 12.31 8.54 13.83
C VAL A 233 12.46 9.94 14.44
N ALA A 234 12.12 10.99 13.69
CA ALA A 234 12.13 12.37 14.19
C ALA A 234 11.18 12.55 15.38
N ALA A 235 9.94 12.04 15.30
CA ALA A 235 8.96 12.11 16.38
C ALA A 235 9.42 11.35 17.64
N VAL A 236 10.01 10.15 17.48
CA VAL A 236 10.55 9.35 18.58
C VAL A 236 11.74 10.04 19.24
N VAL A 237 12.67 10.56 18.44
CA VAL A 237 13.84 11.31 18.95
C VAL A 237 13.40 12.57 19.69
N ASN A 238 12.38 13.27 19.19
CA ASN A 238 11.83 14.46 19.83
C ASN A 238 11.18 14.14 21.19
N ARG A 239 10.50 12.98 21.31
CA ARG A 239 9.88 12.54 22.57
C ARG A 239 10.85 12.15 23.68
N ARG A 240 12.09 11.76 23.35
CA ARG A 240 13.09 11.35 24.35
C ARG A 240 13.76 12.52 25.06
N ARG A 241 13.43 13.76 24.70
CA ARG A 241 13.90 14.96 25.40
C ARG A 241 12.82 15.50 26.32
N GLU A 242 13.22 15.76 27.56
CA GLU A 242 12.42 16.55 28.50
C GLU A 242 13.10 17.92 28.69
N PRO A 243 12.39 19.04 28.42
CA PRO A 243 11.10 19.15 27.75
C PRO A 243 11.18 18.86 26.23
N PRO A 244 10.08 18.44 25.58
CA PRO A 244 10.04 18.20 24.13
C PRO A 244 10.18 19.51 23.34
N VAL A 245 11.40 19.86 22.95
CA VAL A 245 11.65 21.07 22.15
C VAL A 245 11.38 20.80 20.67
N LEU A 246 10.19 21.21 20.23
CA LEU A 246 9.70 21.14 18.86
C LEU A 246 10.35 22.13 17.88
N VAL A 247 11.49 22.74 18.25
CA VAL A 247 12.38 23.47 17.32
C VAL A 247 13.86 23.10 17.51
N GLY A 248 14.16 21.83 17.79
CA GLY A 248 15.53 21.35 17.96
C GLY A 248 16.26 21.06 16.63
N ARG A 249 17.46 21.61 16.47
CA ARG A 249 18.27 21.57 15.23
C ARG A 249 18.54 20.17 14.65
N ARG A 250 18.57 19.09 15.44
CA ARG A 250 18.96 17.73 14.98
C ARG A 250 17.83 16.90 14.36
N TRP A 251 16.58 17.04 14.83
CA TRP A 251 15.45 16.26 14.30
C TRP A 251 14.70 17.04 13.21
N ALA A 252 14.87 18.37 13.16
CA ALA A 252 14.43 19.21 12.05
C ALA A 252 15.00 18.74 10.70
N TRP A 253 16.29 18.37 10.65
CA TRP A 253 16.90 17.78 9.44
C TRP A 253 16.24 16.47 9.03
N MET A 254 15.84 15.60 9.97
CA MET A 254 15.12 14.36 9.64
C MET A 254 13.75 14.65 9.05
N CYS A 255 13.01 15.61 9.60
CA CYS A 255 11.73 16.05 9.05
C CYS A 255 11.89 16.66 7.65
N MET A 256 12.92 17.50 7.47
CA MET A 256 13.24 18.09 6.18
C MET A 256 13.59 17.00 5.15
N SER A 257 14.49 16.07 5.47
CA SER A 257 14.80 14.93 4.60
C SER A 257 13.57 14.06 4.30
N GLY A 258 12.72 13.80 5.31
CA GLY A 258 11.46 13.08 5.13
C GLY A 258 10.52 13.77 4.14
N SER A 259 10.39 15.09 4.25
CA SER A 259 9.56 15.88 3.33
C SER A 259 10.11 15.94 1.90
N VAL A 260 11.44 15.95 1.74
CA VAL A 260 12.07 15.85 0.41
C VAL A 260 11.77 14.50 -0.22
N LEU A 261 11.82 13.40 0.55
CA LEU A 261 11.46 12.08 0.04
C LEU A 261 9.97 11.98 -0.33
N TRP A 262 9.09 12.63 0.42
CA TRP A 262 7.67 12.77 0.04
C TRP A 262 7.49 13.59 -1.24
N LEU A 263 8.27 14.66 -1.45
CA LEU A 263 8.27 15.43 -2.69
C LEU A 263 8.75 14.57 -3.87
N VAL A 264 9.83 13.81 -3.69
CA VAL A 264 10.32 12.84 -4.70
C VAL A 264 9.24 11.82 -5.03
N ALA A 265 8.56 11.24 -4.02
CA ALA A 265 7.44 10.34 -4.23
C ALA A 265 6.29 11.00 -5.03
N ALA A 266 5.95 12.24 -4.71
CA ALA A 266 4.89 12.99 -5.40
C ALA A 266 5.24 13.26 -6.87
N VAL A 267 6.50 13.63 -7.16
CA VAL A 267 6.99 13.84 -8.54
C VAL A 267 6.95 12.53 -9.31
N PHE A 268 7.42 11.42 -8.73
CA PHE A 268 7.29 10.10 -9.36
C PHE A 268 5.84 9.69 -9.54
N ASN A 269 4.94 10.05 -8.62
CA ASN A 269 3.52 9.76 -8.76
C ASN A 269 2.92 10.54 -9.94
N MET A 270 3.27 11.81 -10.11
CA MET A 270 2.87 12.61 -11.27
C MET A 270 3.44 12.05 -12.58
N ALA A 271 4.71 11.64 -12.59
CA ALA A 271 5.33 10.96 -13.74
C ALA A 271 4.62 9.64 -14.05
N LYS A 272 4.28 8.83 -13.04
CA LYS A 272 3.49 7.61 -13.18
C LYS A 272 2.11 7.88 -13.80
N VAL A 273 1.40 8.90 -13.31
CA VAL A 273 0.11 9.31 -13.88
C VAL A 273 0.26 9.67 -15.36
N PHE A 274 1.28 10.46 -15.69
CA PHE A 274 1.59 10.87 -17.05
C PHE A 274 1.92 9.70 -17.97
N MET A 275 2.86 8.84 -17.57
CA MET A 275 3.31 7.70 -18.36
C MET A 275 2.19 6.70 -18.65
N MET A 276 1.30 6.48 -17.68
CA MET A 276 0.15 5.59 -17.85
C MET A 276 -0.98 6.20 -18.70
N HIS A 277 -1.01 7.52 -18.92
CA HIS A 277 -1.92 8.13 -19.90
C HIS A 277 -1.37 8.15 -21.32
N GLN A 278 -0.04 8.18 -21.48
CA GLN A 278 0.63 8.14 -22.78
C GLN A 278 0.77 6.74 -23.36
N SER A 279 1.01 5.76 -22.50
CA SER A 279 0.93 4.37 -22.91
C SER A 279 -0.55 4.07 -23.10
N ASP A 280 -1.00 3.60 -24.27
CA ASP A 280 -2.31 2.93 -24.44
C ASP A 280 -2.33 1.60 -23.65
N ALA A 281 -1.81 1.62 -22.43
CA ALA A 281 -1.47 0.48 -21.60
C ALA A 281 -2.76 -0.13 -21.05
N LEU A 282 -3.35 -0.95 -21.92
CA LEU A 282 -3.43 -2.39 -21.78
C LEU A 282 -4.22 -2.85 -20.56
N ARG A 283 -5.52 -3.12 -20.82
CA ARG A 283 -6.34 -4.20 -20.23
C ARG A 283 -5.77 -4.75 -18.92
N LEU A 284 -5.94 -3.98 -17.86
CA LEU A 284 -5.75 -4.52 -16.52
C LEU A 284 -7.14 -4.99 -16.04
N GLU A 285 -7.23 -6.24 -15.56
CA GLU A 285 -8.47 -6.95 -15.20
C GLU A 285 -9.15 -6.44 -13.90
N LYS A 286 -10.21 -5.60 -14.02
CA LYS A 286 -10.64 -4.54 -13.07
C LYS A 286 -10.83 -4.86 -11.58
N LEU A 287 -11.21 -6.08 -11.16
CA LEU A 287 -11.33 -6.52 -9.76
C LEU A 287 -11.23 -8.05 -9.68
N ARG A 288 -10.81 -8.61 -8.55
CA ARG A 288 -10.62 -10.07 -8.37
C ARG A 288 -11.79 -10.79 -7.71
N GLY A 289 -11.73 -12.12 -7.67
CA GLY A 289 -12.58 -12.94 -6.80
C GLY A 289 -14.08 -12.90 -7.12
N GLY A 290 -14.45 -12.60 -8.38
CA GLY A 290 -15.86 -12.41 -8.76
C GLY A 290 -16.40 -11.02 -8.47
N ALA A 291 -15.59 -10.11 -7.89
CA ALA A 291 -16.04 -8.77 -7.52
C ALA A 291 -16.36 -7.92 -8.75
N GLN A 292 -15.60 -8.08 -9.84
CA GLN A 292 -15.85 -7.38 -11.10
C GLN A 292 -17.13 -7.88 -11.76
N GLU A 293 -17.34 -9.18 -11.75
CA GLU A 293 -18.52 -9.86 -12.30
C GLU A 293 -19.78 -9.49 -11.51
N ARG A 294 -19.67 -9.30 -10.18
CA ARG A 294 -20.79 -8.82 -9.34
C ARG A 294 -21.08 -7.33 -9.56
N LEU A 295 -20.04 -6.50 -9.65
CA LEU A 295 -20.21 -5.08 -9.94
C LEU A 295 -20.83 -4.88 -11.34
N SER A 296 -20.35 -5.59 -12.36
CA SER A 296 -20.90 -5.58 -13.72
C SER A 296 -22.32 -6.15 -13.75
N ARG A 297 -22.58 -7.32 -13.17
CA ARG A 297 -23.94 -7.90 -13.11
C ARG A 297 -24.94 -6.97 -12.44
N ASP A 298 -24.56 -6.26 -11.39
CA ASP A 298 -25.47 -5.33 -10.72
C ASP A 298 -25.62 -3.98 -11.44
N ARG A 299 -24.63 -3.60 -12.26
CA ARG A 299 -24.67 -2.40 -13.11
C ARG A 299 -25.44 -2.64 -14.40
N GLU A 300 -25.19 -3.77 -15.05
CA GLU A 300 -25.87 -4.27 -16.25
C GLU A 300 -27.26 -4.84 -15.92
N GLY A 301 -27.49 -5.34 -14.71
CA GLY A 301 -28.83 -5.67 -14.22
C GLY A 301 -29.77 -4.45 -14.09
N ARG A 302 -29.23 -3.23 -14.18
CA ARG A 302 -29.98 -1.96 -14.24
C ARG A 302 -29.99 -1.32 -15.64
N VAL A 303 -29.31 -1.89 -16.62
CA VAL A 303 -29.29 -1.40 -18.00
C VAL A 303 -29.66 -2.58 -18.89
N PRO A 304 -30.87 -2.61 -19.49
CA PRO A 304 -31.24 -3.72 -20.36
C PRO A 304 -30.18 -3.86 -21.47
N LEU A 305 -29.57 -5.05 -21.55
CA LEU A 305 -28.54 -5.44 -22.52
C LEU A 305 -28.96 -5.20 -23.98
N ASN A 306 -30.25 -4.95 -24.22
CA ASN A 306 -30.81 -4.66 -25.54
C ASN A 306 -31.02 -3.16 -25.80
N TRP A 307 -30.36 -2.22 -25.11
CA TRP A 307 -30.59 -0.78 -25.41
C TRP A 307 -30.27 -0.43 -26.86
N GLU A 308 -29.23 -1.02 -27.46
CA GLU A 308 -28.90 -0.82 -28.87
C GLU A 308 -29.90 -1.48 -29.82
N GLU A 309 -30.48 -2.63 -29.44
CA GLU A 309 -31.52 -3.29 -30.23
C GLU A 309 -32.87 -2.59 -30.08
N ALA A 310 -33.18 -2.06 -28.91
CA ALA A 310 -34.38 -1.28 -28.63
C ALA A 310 -34.32 0.08 -29.32
N ALA A 311 -33.15 0.74 -29.32
CA ALA A 311 -32.90 1.95 -30.09
C ALA A 311 -32.97 1.68 -31.60
N ARG A 312 -32.42 0.56 -32.09
CA ARG A 312 -32.57 0.14 -33.51
C ARG A 312 -34.02 -0.17 -33.88
N ARG A 313 -34.79 -0.83 -33.02
CA ARG A 313 -36.24 -1.10 -33.22
C ARG A 313 -37.11 0.15 -33.09
N ALA A 314 -36.66 1.17 -32.38
CA ALA A 314 -37.31 2.48 -32.29
C ALA A 314 -36.95 3.41 -33.45
N ALA A 315 -35.76 3.23 -34.06
CA ALA A 315 -35.29 3.97 -35.22
C ALA A 315 -35.76 3.39 -36.57
N LEU A 316 -36.38 2.21 -36.57
CA LEU A 316 -37.01 1.63 -37.76
C LEU A 316 -38.33 2.35 -38.05
N PRO A 317 -38.54 2.93 -39.26
CA PRO A 317 -39.79 3.55 -39.63
C PRO A 317 -40.94 2.54 -39.60
N ALA A 318 -42.14 3.01 -39.24
CA ALA A 318 -43.31 2.19 -38.92
C ALA A 318 -43.82 1.28 -40.06
N GLU A 319 -43.25 1.37 -41.26
CA GLU A 319 -43.65 0.56 -42.43
C GLU A 319 -42.99 -0.83 -42.49
N LEU A 320 -42.15 -1.19 -41.51
CA LEU A 320 -41.55 -2.53 -41.39
C LEU A 320 -41.84 -3.23 -40.05
N ARG A 321 -42.89 -2.80 -39.33
CA ARG A 321 -43.46 -3.56 -38.20
C ARG A 321 -44.60 -4.46 -38.68
#